data_AF-A0A453CJ43-F1
#
_entry.id   AF-A0A453CJ43-F1
#
_cell.length_a   1.000
_cell.length_b   1.000
_cell.length_c   1.000
_cell.angle_alpha   90.00
_cell.angle_beta   90.00
_cell.angle_gamma   90.00
#
_symmetry.space_group_name_H-M   'P 1'
#
loop_
_entity.id
_entity.type
_entity.pdbx_description
1 polymer ?
#
loop_
_entity_poly.entity_id
_entity_poly.type
_entity_poly.pdbx_seq_one_letter_code
_entity_poly.pdbx_strand_id
1 'polypeptide(L)'
;RFQYEKLNGGSEEKQRALREVKETVLHRKHLDSSIDFIGKLVFGFDKGPLVLEAARGSGQPLVDDWDCLKTMVSVTVSYSALFLFPVELTL
;
A
#
# COMPACT_ATOMS: atom_id res chain seq x y z
N ARG A 1 -10.79 -17.13 -9.89
CA ARG A 1 -9.71 -17.76 -10.69
C ARG A 1 -9.03 -16.66 -11.50
N PHE A 2 -7.78 -16.36 -11.22
CA PHE A 2 -7.06 -15.25 -11.86
C PHE A 2 -6.76 -15.59 -13.33
N GLN A 3 -6.61 -14.55 -14.16
CA GLN A 3 -6.34 -14.72 -15.59
C GLN A 3 -5.06 -15.52 -15.85
N TYR A 4 -4.01 -15.31 -15.02
CA TYR A 4 -2.75 -16.06 -15.07
C TYR A 4 -2.93 -17.58 -14.88
N GLU A 5 -3.90 -18.01 -14.06
CA GLU A 5 -4.17 -19.43 -13.75
C GLU A 5 -4.78 -20.18 -14.94
N LYS A 6 -5.40 -19.44 -15.86
CA LYS A 6 -6.03 -19.97 -17.06
C LYS A 6 -5.05 -20.09 -18.24
N LEU A 7 -3.86 -19.47 -18.15
CA LEU A 7 -2.85 -19.47 -19.21
C LEU A 7 -1.96 -20.71 -19.15
N ASN A 8 -1.47 -21.15 -20.31
CA ASN A 8 -0.61 -22.33 -20.43
C ASN A 8 0.76 -22.09 -19.75
N GLY A 9 1.28 -23.09 -19.03
CA GLY A 9 2.42 -22.98 -18.10
C GLY A 9 3.68 -22.29 -18.64
N GLY A 10 3.96 -22.45 -19.94
CA GLY A 10 5.16 -21.93 -20.59
C GLY A 10 4.94 -20.80 -21.59
N SER A 11 3.72 -20.24 -21.73
CA SER A 11 3.51 -19.15 -22.69
C SER A 11 4.10 -17.83 -22.21
N GLU A 12 4.60 -17.01 -23.14
CA GLU A 12 5.09 -15.67 -22.83
C GLU A 12 4.01 -14.79 -22.17
N GLU A 13 2.75 -14.98 -22.57
CA GLU A 13 1.60 -14.30 -21.96
C GLU A 13 1.45 -14.65 -20.48
N LYS A 14 1.68 -15.91 -20.09
CA LYS A 14 1.63 -16.30 -18.67
C LYS A 14 2.76 -15.67 -17.88
N GLN A 15 3.95 -15.60 -18.47
CA GLN A 15 5.10 -14.95 -17.83
C GLN A 15 4.88 -13.44 -17.67
N ARG A 16 4.28 -12.78 -18.67
CA ARG A 16 3.87 -11.38 -18.58
C ARG A 16 2.82 -11.15 -17.50
N ALA A 17 1.74 -11.93 -17.53
CA ALA A 17 0.68 -11.85 -16.52
C ALA A 17 1.21 -12.11 -15.10
N LEU A 18 2.17 -13.03 -14.94
CA LEU A 18 2.82 -13.29 -13.65
C LEU A 18 3.68 -12.10 -13.19
N ARG A 19 4.41 -11.43 -14.09
CA ARG A 19 5.18 -10.22 -13.76
C ARG A 19 4.27 -9.10 -13.30
N GLU A 20 3.20 -8.80 -14.04
CA GLU A 20 2.22 -7.77 -13.67
C GLU A 20 1.60 -8.03 -12.29
N VAL A 21 1.25 -9.28 -12.00
CA VAL A 21 0.73 -9.67 -10.67
C VAL A 21 1.80 -9.45 -9.59
N LYS A 22 3.05 -9.85 -9.83
CA LYS A 22 4.15 -9.67 -8.87
C LYS A 22 4.43 -8.20 -8.59
N GLU A 23 4.52 -7.38 -9.63
CA GLU A 23 4.74 -5.93 -9.52
C GLU A 23 3.62 -5.27 -8.72
N THR A 24 2.35 -5.62 -9.02
CA THR A 24 1.19 -5.13 -8.29
C THR A 24 1.24 -5.54 -6.80
N VAL A 25 1.57 -6.80 -6.51
CA VAL A 25 1.66 -7.30 -5.13
C VAL A 25 2.80 -6.61 -4.37
N LEU A 26 3.96 -6.42 -5.00
CA LEU A 26 5.10 -5.72 -4.40
C LEU A 26 4.75 -4.27 -4.07
N HIS A 27 4.14 -3.57 -5.03
CA HIS A 27 3.71 -2.18 -4.82
C HIS A 27 2.70 -2.05 -3.67
N ARG A 28 1.69 -2.94 -3.62
CA ARG A 28 0.71 -2.96 -2.52
C ARG A 28 1.38 -3.25 -1.17
N LYS A 29 2.25 -4.25 -1.10
CA LYS A 29 2.98 -4.60 0.13
C LYS A 29 3.84 -3.43 0.63
N HIS A 30 4.46 -2.69 -0.27
CA HIS A 30 5.26 -1.52 0.08
C HIS A 30 4.41 -0.42 0.72
N LEU A 31 3.25 -0.11 0.13
CA LEU A 31 2.31 0.87 0.69
C LEU A 31 1.80 0.45 2.06
N ASP A 32 1.34 -0.80 2.19
CA ASP A 32 0.82 -1.35 3.44
C ASP A 32 1.87 -1.30 4.56
N SER A 33 3.11 -1.71 4.25
CA SER A 33 4.21 -1.72 5.23
C SER A 33 4.65 -0.30 5.63
N SER A 34 4.59 0.64 4.70
CA SER A 34 4.97 2.04 4.96
C SER A 34 3.96 2.72 5.89
N ILE A 35 2.65 2.49 5.67
CA ILE A 35 1.59 3.04 6.53
C ILE A 35 1.68 2.44 7.94
N ASP A 36 1.84 1.11 8.05
CA ASP A 36 2.04 0.43 9.34
C ASP A 36 3.25 1.00 10.11
N PHE A 37 4.38 1.19 9.42
CA PHE A 37 5.57 1.74 10.03
C PHE A 37 5.37 3.19 10.53
N ILE A 38 4.68 4.03 9.75
CA ILE A 38 4.33 5.39 10.19
C ILE A 38 3.45 5.36 11.43
N GLY A 39 2.44 4.47 11.48
CA GLY A 39 1.60 4.30 12.67
C GLY A 39 2.41 3.94 13.91
N LYS A 40 3.37 3.02 13.75
CA LYS A 40 4.29 2.62 14.83
C LYS A 40 5.22 3.76 15.27
N LEU A 41 5.68 4.60 14.35
CA LEU A 41 6.51 5.77 14.67
C LEU A 41 5.73 6.84 15.44
N VAL A 42 4.49 7.13 15.04
CA VAL A 42 3.69 8.23 15.61
C VAL A 42 3.02 7.82 16.93
N PHE A 43 2.50 6.60 17.01
CA PHE A 43 1.68 6.15 18.13
C PHE A 43 2.34 5.04 18.97
N GLY A 44 3.53 4.56 18.57
CA GLY A 44 4.25 3.46 19.21
C GLY A 44 3.87 2.08 18.64
N PHE A 45 4.69 1.07 18.91
CA PHE A 45 4.55 -0.27 18.31
C PHE A 45 3.27 -1.00 18.73
N ASP A 46 2.80 -0.78 19.95
CA ASP A 46 1.60 -1.45 20.48
C ASP A 46 0.31 -0.77 20.02
N LYS A 47 0.27 0.58 20.08
CA LYS A 47 -0.92 1.36 19.76
C LYS A 47 -1.04 1.73 18.30
N GLY A 48 0.07 1.79 17.56
CA GLY A 48 0.12 2.16 16.14
C GLY A 48 -0.87 1.37 15.29
N PRO A 49 -0.79 0.03 15.25
CA PRO A 49 -1.72 -0.79 14.48
C PRO A 49 -3.18 -0.58 14.91
N LEU A 50 -3.44 -0.51 16.22
CA LEU A 50 -4.79 -0.32 16.77
C LEU A 50 -5.41 1.03 16.38
N VAL A 51 -4.60 2.10 16.33
CA VAL A 51 -5.06 3.44 15.93
C VAL A 51 -5.31 3.51 14.42
N LEU A 52 -4.46 2.88 13.61
CA LEU A 52 -4.62 2.85 12.16
C LEU A 52 -5.87 2.05 11.72
N GLU A 53 -6.17 0.96 12.41
CA GLU A 53 -7.32 0.09 12.11
C GLU A 53 -8.62 0.56 12.80
N ALA A 54 -8.57 1.63 13.59
CA ALA A 54 -9.72 2.10 14.36
C ALA A 54 -10.88 2.55 13.46
N ALA A 55 -12.05 1.94 13.66
CA ALA A 55 -13.30 2.37 13.05
C ALA A 55 -14.04 3.35 13.98
N ARG A 56 -14.49 4.48 13.43
CA ARG A 56 -15.33 5.43 14.17
C ARG A 56 -16.75 4.89 14.37
N GLY A 57 -17.43 5.41 15.38
CA GLY A 57 -18.81 5.02 15.69
C GLY A 57 -19.76 5.31 14.52
N SER A 58 -20.85 4.54 14.42
CA SER A 58 -21.86 4.76 13.39
C SER A 58 -22.45 6.17 13.50
N GLY A 59 -22.63 6.82 12.34
CA GLY A 59 -23.14 8.20 12.26
C GLY A 59 -22.08 9.29 12.48
N GLN A 60 -20.84 8.94 12.81
CA GLN A 60 -19.73 9.90 12.90
C GLN A 60 -19.06 10.10 11.53
N PRO A 61 -18.53 11.31 11.24
CA PRO A 61 -17.72 11.53 10.05
C PRO A 61 -16.38 10.77 10.15
N LEU A 62 -15.80 10.40 9.01
CA LEU A 62 -14.52 9.67 8.93
C LEU A 62 -13.37 10.43 9.61
N VAL A 63 -13.34 11.75 9.44
CA VAL A 63 -12.39 12.67 10.07
C VAL A 63 -13.11 13.93 10.51
N ASP A 64 -12.52 14.65 11.46
CA ASP A 64 -13.06 15.94 11.92
C ASP A 64 -12.50 17.12 11.12
N ASP A 65 -11.29 16.96 10.58
CA ASP A 65 -10.60 17.94 9.72
C ASP A 65 -10.21 17.29 8.38
N TRP A 66 -10.89 17.70 7.31
CA TRP A 66 -10.64 17.20 5.96
C TRP A 66 -9.37 17.75 5.33
N ASP A 67 -8.93 18.95 5.71
CA ASP A 67 -7.72 19.56 5.15
C ASP A 67 -6.47 18.95 5.78
N CYS A 68 -6.53 18.60 7.07
CA CYS A 68 -5.54 17.76 7.73
C CYS A 68 -5.40 16.40 7.03
N LEU A 69 -6.52 15.71 6.75
CA LEU A 69 -6.50 14.43 6.04
C LEU A 69 -5.83 14.54 4.66
N LYS A 70 -6.21 15.54 3.85
CA LYS A 70 -5.60 15.76 2.53
C LYS A 70 -4.09 15.97 2.64
N THR A 71 -3.66 16.81 3.57
CA THR A 71 -2.24 17.10 3.81
C THR A 71 -1.49 15.83 4.19
N MET A 72 -2.03 15.03 5.11
CA MET A 72 -1.41 13.78 5.56
C MET A 72 -1.29 12.76 4.43
N VAL A 73 -2.31 12.63 3.58
CA VAL A 73 -2.29 11.73 2.40
C VAL A 73 -1.26 12.22 1.37
N SER A 74 -1.19 13.54 1.10
CA SER A 74 -0.20 14.09 0.17
C SER A 74 1.24 13.82 0.64
N VAL A 75 1.51 13.95 1.94
CA VAL A 75 2.85 13.68 2.50
C VAL A 75 3.20 12.19 2.42
N THR A 76 2.28 11.29 2.75
CA THR A 76 2.54 9.83 2.68
C THR A 76 2.76 9.35 1.26
N VAL A 77 2.00 9.85 0.28
CA VAL A 77 2.18 9.53 -1.14
C VAL A 77 3.52 10.08 -1.65
N SER A 78 3.87 11.32 -1.31
CA SER A 78 5.16 11.90 -1.71
C SER A 78 6.34 11.11 -1.14
N TYR A 79 6.28 10.69 0.13
CA TYR A 79 7.31 9.89 0.75
C TYR A 79 7.41 8.49 0.13
N SER A 80 6.30 7.77 -0.03
CA SER A 80 6.30 6.42 -0.64
C SER A 80 6.73 6.41 -2.11
N ALA A 81 6.41 7.46 -2.88
CA ALA A 81 6.94 7.62 -4.23
C ALA A 81 8.47 7.66 -4.26
N LEU A 82 9.11 8.33 -3.29
CA LEU A 82 10.58 8.34 -3.16
C LEU A 82 11.18 6.95 -2.88
N PHE A 83 10.44 6.06 -2.21
CA PHE A 83 10.87 4.67 -1.96
C PHE A 83 10.63 3.70 -3.13
N LEU A 84 9.88 4.11 -4.17
CA LEU A 84 9.72 3.34 -5.40
C LEU A 84 10.84 3.59 -6.42
N PHE A 85 11.56 4.71 -6.31
CA PHE A 85 12.63 5.07 -7.25
C PHE A 85 13.88 4.16 -7.27
N PRO A 86 14.22 3.31 -6.27
CA PRO A 86 15.34 2.40 -6.42
C PRO A 86 14.97 1.01 -6.99
N VAL A 87 13.70 0.72 -7.34
CA VAL A 87 13.34 -0.58 -7.92
C VAL A 87 13.54 -0.63 -9.44
N GLU A 88 13.62 0.53 -10.11
CA GLU A 88 13.88 0.62 -11.56
C GLU A 88 15.38 0.55 -11.94
N LEU A 89 16.31 0.42 -10.99
CA LEU A 89 17.76 0.39 -11.28
C LEU A 89 18.45 -0.96 -11.03
N THR A 90 17.71 -2.06 -10.83
CA THR A 90 18.34 -3.39 -10.61
C THR A 90 17.79 -4.53 -11.45
N LEU A 91 17.21 -4.25 -12.63
CA LEU A 91 16.92 -5.25 -13.65
C LEU A 91 17.38 -4.79 -15.03
#